data_AF-A0A956EQW1-F1
#
_entry.id   AF-A0A956EQW1-F1
#
_cell.length_a   1.000
_cell.length_b   1.000
_cell.length_c   1.000
_cell.angle_alpha   90.00
_cell.angle_beta   90.00
_cell.angle_gamma   90.00
#
_symmetry.space_group_name_H-M   'P 1'
#
loop_
_entity.id
_entity.type
_entity.pdbx_description
1 polymer ?
#
loop_
_entity_poly.entity_id
_entity_poly.type
_entity_poly.pdbx_seq_one_letter_code
_entity_poly.pdbx_strand_id
1 'polypeptide(L)' 'MKGVVFTEFLELVETAFSPEVADRIITRADVPSGGAYTAVGTYDHHEMLALVTELARETGVPAADLVHTFGKHL' A
#
# COMPACT_ATOMS: atom_id res chain seq x y z
N MET A 1 -10.89 6.35 -2.33
CA MET A 1 -10.24 5.60 -3.42
C MET A 1 -10.86 4.20 -3.51
N LYS A 2 -10.92 3.60 -4.70
CA LYS A 2 -11.51 2.25 -4.89
C LYS A 2 -10.65 1.19 -4.22
N GLY A 3 -11.30 0.24 -3.55
CA GLY A 3 -10.62 -0.82 -2.79
C GLY A 3 -9.76 -1.74 -3.66
N VAL A 4 -10.10 -1.93 -4.94
CA VAL A 4 -9.23 -2.63 -5.90
C VAL A 4 -7.83 -2.03 -5.96
N VAL A 5 -7.69 -0.71 -5.84
CA VAL A 5 -6.38 -0.05 -5.86
C VAL A 5 -5.54 -0.45 -4.64
N PHE A 6 -6.17 -0.69 -3.49
CA PHE A 6 -5.48 -1.14 -2.29
C PHE A 6 -5.07 -2.60 -2.37
N THR A 7 -5.93 -3.46 -2.91
CA THR A 7 -5.61 -4.89 -3.07
C THR A 7 -4.45 -5.07 -4.05
N GLU A 8 -4.47 -4.39 -5.20
CA GLU A 8 -3.37 -4.41 -6.17
C GLU A 8 -2.07 -3.83 -5.59
N PHE A 9 -2.16 -2.76 -4.80
CA PHE A 9 -0.99 -2.18 -4.15
C PHE A 9 -0.33 -3.16 -3.18
N LEU A 10 -1.12 -3.80 -2.33
CA LEU A 10 -0.59 -4.77 -1.37
C LEU A 10 -0.01 -5.99 -2.08
N GLU A 11 -0.68 -6.52 -3.10
CA GLU A 11 -0.16 -7.62 -3.92
C GLU A 11 1.18 -7.28 -4.59
N LEU A 12 1.31 -6.05 -5.11
CA LEU A 12 2.59 -5.56 -5.64
C LEU A 12 3.67 -5.54 -4.55
N VAL A 13 3.36 -5.06 -3.34
CA VAL A 13 4.33 -5.00 -2.24
C VAL A 13 4.78 -6.41 -1.82
N GLU A 14 3.83 -7.34 -1.70
CA GLU A 14 4.13 -8.74 -1.38
C GLU A 14 5.03 -9.39 -2.43
N THR A 15 4.75 -9.13 -3.70
CA THR A 15 5.47 -9.70 -4.84
C THR A 15 6.86 -9.07 -5.03
N ALA A 16 6.98 -7.76 -4.89
CA ALA A 16 8.22 -7.02 -5.13
C ALA A 16 9.19 -7.07 -3.94
N PHE A 17 8.66 -7.16 -2.71
CA PHE A 17 9.46 -7.17 -1.49
C PHE A 17 9.26 -8.47 -0.71
N SER A 18 8.19 -8.56 0.09
CA SER A 18 7.76 -9.79 0.75
C SER A 18 6.42 -9.58 1.48
N PRO A 19 5.69 -10.65 1.82
CA PRO A 19 4.50 -10.57 2.69
C PRO A 19 4.77 -9.93 4.05
N GLU A 20 5.95 -10.14 4.63
CA GLU A 20 6.32 -9.54 5.92
C GLU A 20 6.51 -8.03 5.80
N VAL A 21 6.92 -7.51 4.64
CA VAL A 21 6.99 -6.05 4.40
C VAL A 21 5.57 -5.47 4.34
N ALA A 22 4.65 -6.12 3.62
CA ALA A 22 3.26 -5.69 3.55
C ALA A 22 2.61 -5.63 4.94
N ASP A 23 2.80 -6.67 5.77
CA ASP A 23 2.29 -6.71 7.14
C ASP A 23 2.88 -5.59 8.03
N ARG A 24 4.19 -5.32 7.91
CA ARG A 24 4.85 -4.24 8.65
C ARG A 24 4.31 -2.87 8.29
N ILE A 25 4.09 -2.59 7.00
CA ILE A 25 3.58 -1.26 6.58
C ILE A 25 2.12 -1.08 7.02
N ILE A 26 1.29 -2.11 6.97
CA ILE A 26 -0.10 -2.06 7.46
C ILE A 26 -0.12 -1.77 8.96
N THR A 27 0.69 -2.51 9.73
CA THR A 27 0.77 -2.37 11.18
C THR A 27 1.26 -0.98 11.60
N ARG A 28 2.23 -0.41 10.88
CA ARG A 28 2.78 0.92 11.20
C ARG A 28 1.92 2.08 10.71
N ALA A 29 1.22 1.89 9.59
CA ALA A 29 0.38 2.94 9.03
C ALA A 29 -0.86 3.24 9.89
N ASP A 30 -1.25 2.31 10.78
CA ASP A 30 -2.37 2.46 11.74
C ASP A 30 -3.63 3.02 11.08
N VAL A 31 -4.00 2.42 9.94
CA VAL A 31 -5.09 2.91 9.09
C VAL A 31 -6.46 2.48 9.65
N PRO A 32 -7.53 3.28 9.48
CA PRO A 32 -8.86 2.95 10.00
C PRO A 32 -9.43 1.62 9.51
N SER A 33 -9.06 1.16 8.31
CA SER A 33 -9.47 -0.14 7.78
C SER A 33 -8.72 -1.33 8.39
N GLY A 34 -7.65 -1.09 9.14
CA GLY A 34 -6.76 -2.14 9.65
C GLY A 34 -6.06 -2.94 8.56
N GLY A 35 -5.95 -2.40 7.33
CA GLY A 35 -5.40 -3.11 6.18
C GLY A 35 -6.37 -4.12 5.53
N ALA A 36 -7.61 -4.23 6.02
CA ALA A 36 -8.61 -5.14 5.49
C ALA A 36 -9.39 -4.49 4.34
N TYR A 37 -8.84 -4.62 3.12
CA TYR A 37 -9.44 -4.06 1.91
C TYR A 37 -10.20 -5.10 1.09
N THR A 38 -11.26 -4.65 0.41
CA THR A 38 -12.04 -5.45 -0.55
C THR A 38 -12.05 -4.74 -1.90
N ALA A 39 -12.00 -5.50 -3.01
CA ALA A 39 -11.92 -4.91 -4.35
C ALA A 39 -13.09 -3.96 -4.68
N VAL A 40 -14.29 -4.25 -4.18
CA VAL A 40 -15.51 -3.45 -4.41
C VAL A 40 -15.68 -2.29 -3.42
N GLY A 41 -14.92 -2.30 -2.32
CA GLY A 41 -14.99 -1.31 -1.25
C GLY A 41 -14.53 0.09 -1.69
N THR A 42 -14.76 1.07 -0.83
CA THR A 42 -14.24 2.43 -0.98
C THR A 42 -13.68 2.88 0.34
N TYR A 43 -12.43 3.36 0.31
CA TYR A 43 -11.64 3.69 1.49
C TYR A 43 -11.08 5.10 1.36
N ASP A 44 -10.61 5.71 2.46
CA ASP A 44 -10.03 7.04 2.37
C ASP A 44 -8.70 6.96 1.61
N HIS A 45 -8.47 7.89 0.67
CA HIS A 45 -7.19 7.98 -0.02
C HIS A 45 -6.02 8.29 0.93
N HIS A 46 -6.27 8.88 2.10
CA HIS A 46 -5.26 9.07 3.13
C HIS A 46 -4.66 7.74 3.62
N GLU A 47 -5.42 6.64 3.59
CA GLU A 47 -4.89 5.31 3.95
C GLU A 47 -3.82 4.87 2.95
N MET A 48 -4.03 5.13 1.65
CA MET A 48 -3.03 4.82 0.61
C MET A 48 -1.75 5.66 0.81
N LEU A 49 -1.90 6.94 1.13
CA LEU A 49 -0.76 7.81 1.40
C LEU A 49 0.04 7.33 2.63
N ALA A 50 -0.64 6.88 3.69
CA ALA A 50 0.00 6.33 4.87
C ALA A 50 0.78 5.05 4.54
N LEU A 51 0.17 4.11 3.80
CA LEU A 51 0.81 2.86 3.37
C LEU A 51 2.05 3.10 2.50
N VAL A 52 1.96 3.99 1.50
CA VAL A 52 3.09 4.35 0.65
C VAL A 52 4.20 5.03 1.45
N THR A 53 3.84 5.88 2.41
CA THR A 53 4.82 6.56 3.28
C THR A 53 5.57 5.55 4.14
N GLU A 54 4.88 4.59 4.75
CA GLU A 54 5.54 3.55 5.54
C GLU A 54 6.35 2.57 4.68
N LEU A 55 5.91 2.27 3.45
CA LEU A 55 6.71 1.50 2.50
C LEU A 55 8.01 2.23 2.12
N ALA A 56 7.94 3.54 1.87
CA ALA A 56 9.11 4.36 1.57
C ALA A 56 10.11 4.34 2.73
N ARG A 57 9.62 4.39 3.98
CA ARG A 57 10.47 4.30 5.18
C ARG A 57 11.09 2.93 5.38
N GLU A 58 10.33 1.86 5.10
CA GLU A 58 10.79 0.48 5.26
C GLU A 58 11.83 0.09 4.20
N THR A 59 11.65 0.56 2.96
CA THR A 59 12.50 0.16 1.82
C THR A 59 13.62 1.17 1.52
N GLY A 60 13.49 2.41 2.00
CA GLY A 60 14.37 3.53 1.65
C GLY A 60 14.14 4.09 0.25
N VAL A 61 13.16 3.56 -0.51
CA VAL A 61 12.81 4.04 -1.85
C VAL A 61 11.93 5.29 -1.73
N PRO A 62 12.17 6.36 -2.52
CA PRO A 62 11.31 7.52 -2.51
C PRO A 62 9.85 7.18 -2.83
N ALA A 63 8.91 7.76 -2.07
CA ALA A 63 7.48 7.54 -2.27
C ALA A 63 7.02 7.85 -3.71
N ALA A 64 7.62 8.86 -4.35
CA ALA A 64 7.32 9.19 -5.75
C ALA A 64 7.66 8.05 -6.73
N ASP A 65 8.77 7.36 -6.50
CA ASP A 65 9.21 6.25 -7.34
C ASP A 65 8.34 5.01 -7.11
N LEU A 66 7.91 4.78 -5.87
CA LEU A 66 6.97 3.72 -5.50
C LEU A 66 5.61 3.92 -6.17
N VAL A 67 5.06 5.14 -6.10
CA VAL A 67 3.77 5.47 -6.74
C VAL A 67 3.87 5.37 -8.26
N HIS A 68 4.98 5.81 -8.86
CA HIS A 68 5.20 5.67 -10.30
C HIS A 68 5.31 4.21 -10.73
N THR A 69 5.98 3.38 -9.94
CA THR A 69 6.09 1.94 -10.19
C THR A 69 4.73 1.26 -10.08
N PHE A 70 3.97 1.59 -9.03
CA PHE A 70 2.61 1.10 -8.86
C PHE A 70 1.69 1.52 -10.02
N GLY A 71 1.78 2.77 -10.48
CA GLY A 71 1.02 3.27 -11.62
C GLY A 71 1.33 2.59 -12.96
N LYS A 72 2.47 1.89 -13.09
CA LYS A 72 2.79 1.05 -14.26
C LYS A 72 2.30 -0.39 -14.13
N HIS A 73 1.97 -0.81 -12.92
CA HIS A 73 1.49 -2.16 -12.63
C HIS A 73 -0.02 -2.30 -12.89
N LEU A 74 -0.77 -1.21 -12.71
CA LEU A 74 -2.17 -1.04 -13.10
C LEU A 74 -2.36 -0.91 -14.62
#